data_AF-B2JTQ0-F1
#
_entry.id   AF-B2JTQ0-F1
#
_cell.length_a   1.000
_cell.length_b   1.000
_cell.length_c   1.000
_cell.angle_alpha   90.00
_cell.angle_beta   90.00
_cell.angle_gamma   90.00
#
_symmetry.space_group_name_H-M   'P 1'
#
loop_
_entity.id
_entity.type
_entity.pdbx_description
1 polymer ?
#
loop_
_entity_poly.entity_id
_entity_poly.type
_entity_poly.pdbx_seq_one_letter_code
_entity_poly.pdbx_strand_id
1 'polypeptide(L)'
;MTMDARVNRKPHPMPEIAEFVSQLREAFGDRAIDEAVRRGKAGEPSFYACENGRAVGAATPSGLAWKVDDSLRNRRFCAGCIGDCVGQDVRCSRRVR
;
A
#
# COMPACT_ATOMS: atom_id res chain seq x y z
N MET A 1 -30.02 27.27 25.29
CA MET A 1 -28.59 27.19 25.66
C MET A 1 -28.12 25.78 25.36
N THR A 2 -27.52 25.55 24.20
CA THR A 2 -26.96 24.24 23.86
C THR A 2 -25.46 24.38 23.97
N MET A 3 -24.87 23.76 24.99
CA MET A 3 -23.42 23.77 25.19
C MET A 3 -22.79 22.83 24.16
N ASP A 4 -22.13 23.40 23.16
CA ASP A 4 -21.20 22.66 22.31
C ASP A 4 -19.99 22.26 23.16
N ALA A 5 -20.02 21.02 23.66
CA ALA A 5 -18.89 20.38 24.30
C ALA A 5 -17.81 20.16 23.23
N ARG A 6 -16.98 21.18 23.00
CA ARG A 6 -15.76 21.05 22.20
C ARG A 6 -14.82 20.11 22.94
N VAL A 7 -14.98 18.81 22.67
CA VAL A 7 -14.03 17.79 23.09
C VAL A 7 -12.67 18.21 22.53
N ASN A 8 -11.78 18.65 23.42
CA ASN A 8 -10.39 18.92 23.11
C ASN A 8 -9.69 17.57 22.84
N ARG A 9 -9.95 16.99 21.67
CA ARG A 9 -9.27 15.77 21.22
C ARG A 9 -7.85 16.19 20.89
N LYS A 10 -6.91 15.86 21.78
CA LYS A 10 -5.49 15.92 21.47
C LYS A 10 -5.29 15.24 20.11
N PRO A 11 -4.51 15.86 19.19
CA PRO A 11 -4.25 15.27 17.89
C PRO A 11 -3.71 13.84 18.06
N HIS A 12 -4.12 12.94 17.17
CA HIS A 12 -3.62 11.58 17.20
C HIS A 12 -2.09 11.62 17.11
N PRO A 13 -1.34 10.80 17.87
CA PRO A 13 0.12 10.79 17.84
C PRO A 13 0.73 10.46 16.47
N MET A 14 -0.09 9.90 15.58
CA MET A 14 0.21 9.59 14.17
C MET A 14 -0.93 10.14 13.30
N PRO A 15 -0.99 11.46 13.04
CA PRO A 15 -2.14 12.09 12.40
C PRO A 15 -2.31 11.67 10.93
N GLU A 16 -1.25 11.63 10.14
CA GLU A 16 -1.31 11.29 8.72
C GLU A 16 -1.68 9.81 8.53
N ILE A 17 -1.09 8.93 9.36
CA ILE A 17 -1.43 7.50 9.33
C ILE A 17 -2.87 7.27 9.78
N ALA A 18 -3.39 8.04 10.73
CA ALA A 18 -4.78 7.91 11.16
C ALA A 18 -5.76 8.30 10.05
N GLU A 19 -5.47 9.36 9.31
CA GLU A 19 -6.26 9.75 8.14
C GLU A 19 -6.18 8.70 7.03
N PHE A 20 -4.99 8.20 6.72
CA PHE A 20 -4.81 7.13 5.74
C PHE A 20 -5.58 5.86 6.12
N VAL A 21 -5.53 5.44 7.39
CA VAL A 21 -6.32 4.30 7.90
C VAL A 21 -7.82 4.56 7.78
N SER A 22 -8.28 5.81 7.96
CA SER A 22 -9.68 6.17 7.73
C SER A 22 -10.09 5.95 6.27
N GLN A 23 -9.26 6.36 5.31
CA GLN A 23 -9.51 6.14 3.88
C GLN A 23 -9.51 4.65 3.53
N LEU A 24 -8.61 3.87 4.14
CA LEU A 24 -8.61 2.41 3.96
C LEU A 24 -9.89 1.76 4.51
N ARG A 25 -10.42 2.23 5.63
CA ARG A 25 -11.70 1.74 6.18
C ARG A 25 -12.86 2.07 5.25
N GLU A 26 -12.87 3.26 4.68
CA GLU A 26 -13.88 3.65 3.69
C GLU A 26 -13.82 2.76 2.44
N ALA A 27 -12.62 2.45 1.95
CA ALA A 27 -12.43 1.66 0.73
C ALA A 27 -12.65 0.14 0.94
N PHE A 28 -12.24 -0.41 2.07
CA PHE A 28 -12.16 -1.87 2.30
C PHE A 28 -13.05 -2.37 3.45
N GLY A 29 -13.68 -1.46 4.19
CA GLY A 29 -14.51 -1.75 5.35
C GLY A 29 -13.71 -1.88 6.66
N ASP A 30 -14.34 -1.47 7.76
CA ASP A 30 -13.73 -1.46 9.10
C ASP A 30 -13.17 -2.83 9.51
N ARG A 31 -13.98 -3.89 9.36
CA ARG A 31 -13.60 -5.24 9.80
C ARG A 31 -12.29 -5.71 9.17
N ALA A 32 -12.09 -5.45 7.88
CA ALA A 32 -10.90 -5.88 7.16
C ALA A 32 -9.64 -5.16 7.67
N ILE A 33 -9.75 -3.84 7.86
CA ILE A 33 -8.65 -3.00 8.33
C ILE A 33 -8.34 -3.27 9.80
N ASP A 34 -9.35 -3.43 10.65
CA ASP A 34 -9.17 -3.79 12.06
C ASP A 34 -8.48 -5.14 12.23
N GLU A 35 -8.86 -6.13 11.43
CA GLU A 35 -8.20 -7.44 11.45
C GLU A 35 -6.74 -7.35 11.00
N ALA A 36 -6.44 -6.60 9.93
CA ALA A 36 -5.08 -6.37 9.47
C ALA A 36 -4.22 -5.66 10.53
N VAL A 37 -4.73 -4.59 11.15
CA VAL A 37 -4.04 -3.87 12.23
C VAL A 37 -3.81 -4.78 13.44
N ARG A 38 -4.81 -5.58 13.82
CA ARG A 38 -4.70 -6.53 14.95
C ARG A 38 -3.62 -7.57 14.70
N ARG A 39 -3.61 -8.19 13.51
CA ARG A 39 -2.58 -9.18 13.12
C ARG A 39 -1.20 -8.54 13.02
N GLY A 40 -1.11 -7.33 12.47
CA GLY A 40 0.10 -6.52 12.45
C GLY A 40 0.69 -6.33 13.85
N LYS A 41 -0.14 -5.89 14.80
CA LYS A 41 0.26 -5.73 16.21
C LYS A 41 0.65 -7.05 16.88
N ALA A 42 0.13 -8.18 16.42
CA ALA A 42 0.46 -9.52 16.91
C ALA A 42 1.77 -10.07 16.32
N GLY A 43 2.44 -9.36 15.42
CA GLY A 43 3.72 -9.79 14.84
C GLY A 43 3.62 -10.30 13.40
N GLU A 44 2.41 -10.43 12.84
CA GLU A 44 2.23 -10.86 11.46
C GLU A 44 2.55 -9.71 10.49
N PRO A 45 3.22 -9.95 9.35
CA PRO A 45 3.60 -8.91 8.38
C PRO A 45 2.41 -8.46 7.51
N SER A 46 1.29 -8.12 8.16
CA SER A 46 0.02 -7.74 7.55
C SER A 46 -0.29 -6.25 7.67
N PHE A 47 0.30 -5.57 8.65
CA PHE A 47 0.18 -4.12 8.82
C PHE A 47 1.42 -3.57 9.54
N TYR A 48 1.98 -2.51 8.99
CA TYR A 48 3.06 -1.72 9.61
C TYR A 48 2.85 -0.24 9.27
N ALA A 49 3.00 0.63 10.26
CA ALA A 49 3.00 2.07 10.06
C ALA A 49 4.05 2.71 10.96
N CYS A 50 4.71 3.76 10.47
CA CYS A 50 5.68 4.53 11.23
C CYS A 50 5.52 6.02 10.93
N GLU A 51 5.35 6.83 11.98
CA GLU A 51 5.19 8.29 11.88
C GLU A 51 5.67 8.93 13.17
N ASN A 52 6.37 10.08 13.08
CA ASN A 52 6.86 10.83 14.23
C ASN A 52 7.69 9.99 15.24
N GLY A 53 8.48 9.04 14.74
CA GLY A 53 9.28 8.13 15.57
C GLY A 53 8.47 7.06 16.32
N ARG A 54 7.17 6.93 16.02
CA ARG A 54 6.28 5.87 16.55
C ARG A 54 5.99 4.85 15.47
N ALA A 55 6.21 3.58 15.81
CA ALA A 55 5.88 2.47 14.94
C ALA A 55 4.76 1.61 15.54
N VAL A 56 3.87 1.11 14.67
CA VAL A 56 2.79 0.17 15.02
C VAL A 56 2.81 -0.98 14.03
N GLY A 57 2.69 -2.21 14.55
CA GLY A 57 2.65 -3.43 13.76
C GLY A 57 4.03 -4.00 13.44
N ALA A 58 4.06 -5.06 12.64
CA ALA A 58 5.28 -5.77 12.29
C ALA A 58 5.70 -5.44 10.86
N ALA A 59 6.89 -4.86 10.73
CA ALA A 59 7.49 -4.62 9.43
C ALA A 59 7.67 -5.96 8.71
N THR A 60 7.23 -6.01 7.45
CA THR A 60 7.53 -7.14 6.59
C THR A 60 9.05 -7.22 6.43
N PRO A 61 9.68 -8.40 6.65
CA PRO A 61 11.09 -8.58 6.33
C PRO A 61 11.30 -8.20 4.85
N SER A 62 12.37 -7.48 4.56
CA SER A 62 12.68 -6.91 3.23
C SER A 62 12.77 -7.91 2.07
N GLY A 63 12.43 -9.18 2.28
CA GLY A 63 12.41 -10.26 1.30
C GLY A 63 11.09 -10.48 0.56
N LEU A 64 9.99 -9.83 0.96
CA LEU A 64 8.74 -9.76 0.16
C LEU A 64 8.76 -8.61 -0.87
N ALA A 65 9.94 -8.02 -1.12
CA ALA A 65 10.15 -7.17 -2.29
C ALA A 65 9.90 -8.01 -3.55
N TRP A 66 9.08 -7.49 -4.46
CA TRP A 66 8.93 -8.05 -5.79
C TRP A 66 10.32 -8.15 -6.42
N LYS A 67 10.87 -9.36 -6.52
CA LYS A 67 12.23 -9.56 -7.03
C LYS A 67 12.21 -9.36 -8.53
N VAL A 68 12.79 -8.25 -8.96
CA VAL A 68 13.10 -8.05 -10.37
C VAL A 68 14.24 -9.00 -10.72
N ASP A 69 13.91 -10.14 -11.30
CA ASP A 69 14.86 -11.10 -11.84
C ASP A 69 14.91 -11.04 -13.38
N ASP A 70 15.76 -11.84 -14.00
CA ASP A 70 15.94 -11.86 -15.46
C ASP A 70 14.69 -12.32 -16.24
N SER A 71 13.66 -12.87 -15.57
CA SER A 71 12.36 -13.13 -16.19
C SER A 71 11.58 -11.84 -16.46
N LEU A 72 11.82 -10.80 -15.65
CA LEU A 72 11.31 -9.45 -15.85
C LEU A 72 12.17 -8.71 -16.87
N ARG A 73 12.03 -9.11 -18.13
CA ARG A 73 12.71 -8.44 -19.25
C ARG A 73 12.35 -6.96 -19.23
N ASN A 74 13.37 -6.09 -19.21
CA ASN A 74 13.22 -4.66 -19.41
C ASN A 74 12.44 -4.44 -20.72
N ARG A 75 11.15 -4.15 -20.58
CA ARG A 75 10.27 -3.79 -21.69
C ARG A 75 10.62 -2.35 -22.02
N ARG A 76 11.78 -2.15 -22.65
CA ARG A 76 12.01 -0.95 -23.44
C ARG A 76 10.90 -0.96 -24.48
N PHE A 77 9.82 -0.26 -24.18
CA PHE A 77 8.74 -0.01 -25.12
C PHE A 77 9.44 0.45 -26.39
N CYS A 78 9.24 -0.27 -27.49
CA CYS A 78 9.75 0.22 -28.77
C CYS A 78 9.20 1.64 -28.98
N ALA A 79 9.95 2.50 -29.66
CA ALA A 79 9.49 3.85 -29.94
C ALA A 79 8.11 3.79 -30.62
N GLY A 80 7.08 4.40 -30.00
CA GLY A 80 5.70 4.35 -30.47
C GLY A 80 4.86 3.16 -30.00
N CYS A 81 5.33 2.33 -29.06
CA CYS A 81 4.55 1.24 -28.49
C CYS A 81 3.53 1.74 -27.46
N ILE A 82 2.26 1.33 -27.60
CA ILE A 82 1.19 1.62 -26.63
C ILE A 82 0.96 0.51 -25.58
N GLY A 83 1.70 -0.60 -25.67
CA GLY A 83 1.65 -1.67 -24.67
C GLY A 83 0.64 -2.80 -24.92
N ASP A 84 -0.06 -2.84 -26.06
CA ASP A 84 -1.03 -3.90 -26.39
C ASP A 84 -0.48 -5.34 -26.36
N CYS A 85 0.85 -5.50 -26.44
CA CYS A 85 1.50 -6.81 -26.36
C CYS A 85 1.79 -7.29 -24.93
N VAL A 86 1.51 -6.47 -23.90
CA VAL A 86 1.74 -6.82 -22.50
C VAL A 86 0.86 -8.01 -22.12
N GLY A 87 1.48 -9.11 -21.67
CA GLY A 87 0.78 -10.31 -21.19
C GLY A 87 0.43 -11.33 -22.28
N GLN A 88 0.78 -11.07 -23.54
CA GLN A 88 0.49 -11.97 -24.68
C GLN A 88 1.66 -12.91 -25.05
N ASP A 89 2.76 -12.89 -24.28
CA ASP A 89 4.01 -13.64 -24.55
C ASP A 89 4.63 -13.41 -25.96
N VAL A 90 4.33 -12.26 -26.58
CA VAL A 90 4.88 -11.87 -27.89
C VAL A 90 6.00 -10.82 -27.72
N ARG A 91 7.15 -11.03 -28.36
CA ARG A 91 8.24 -10.04 -28.41
C ARG A 91 7.91 -8.88 -29.35
N CYS A 92 8.16 -7.65 -28.91
CA CYS A 92 7.97 -6.44 -29.71
C CYS A 92 8.72 -6.47 -31.06
N SER A 93 9.91 -7.07 -31.11
CA SER A 93 10.73 -7.19 -32.33
C SER A 93 10.10 -8.04 -33.45
N ARG A 94 9.05 -8.81 -33.16
CA ARG A 94 8.32 -9.64 -34.14
C ARG A 94 7.12 -8.93 -34.77
N ARG A 95 6.79 -7.70 -34.34
CA ARG A 95 5.67 -6.90 -34.83
C ARG A 95 6.07 -5.75 -35.77
N VAL A 96 7.35 -5.60 -36.09
CA VAL A 96 7.81 -4.64 -37.10
C VAL A 96 7.36 -5.16 -38.47
N ARG A 97 6.24 -4.63 -38.97
CA ARG A 97 6.00 -4.49 -40.41
C ARG A 97 6.32 -3.06 -40.80
#